data_AF-A0AAU3H9Z0-F1
#
_entry.id   AF-A0AAU3H9Z0-F1
#
_cell.length_a   1.000
_cell.length_b   1.000
_cell.length_c   1.000
_cell.angle_alpha   90.00
_cell.angle_beta   90.00
_cell.angle_gamma   90.00
#
_symmetry.space_group_name_H-M   'P 1'
#
loop_
_entity.id
_entity.type
_entity.pdbx_description
1 polymer ?
#
loop_
_entity_poly.entity_id
_entity_poly.type
_entity_poly.pdbx_seq_one_letter_code
_entity_poly.pdbx_strand_id
1 'polypeptide(L)'
;MSDQSRRPAASPMLAALRDGTGDHHAAVERRLGLPDRIRSRGDLAAALAGLLAAWSPLERDLAAADWSGLPLDPRLGGATALLRADLVALGVAPDRPVAGSSGLRFDTLARAVGGRYVLLGSALGGSVIAPEVERRLGLAEGEATRFFRRSGGSPGRDWRDFRRALAGREWSVAERHDAVEAARRTFDVVGDAAPVT
;
A
#
# COMPACT_ATOMS: atom_id res chain seq x y z
N MET A 1 -26.92 -35.39 -5.05
CA MET A 1 -25.80 -35.15 -4.11
C MET A 1 -25.37 -33.71 -4.30
N SER A 2 -25.82 -32.83 -3.40
CA SER A 2 -25.64 -31.39 -3.53
C SER A 2 -24.18 -31.01 -3.35
N ASP A 3 -23.59 -30.47 -4.42
CA ASP A 3 -22.31 -29.78 -4.41
C ASP A 3 -22.44 -28.50 -3.57
N GLN A 4 -22.05 -28.59 -2.31
CA GLN A 4 -21.88 -27.43 -1.46
C GLN A 4 -20.56 -26.77 -1.85
N SER A 5 -20.66 -25.77 -2.74
CA SER A 5 -19.62 -24.78 -3.03
C SER A 5 -19.15 -24.12 -1.74
N ARG A 6 -18.20 -24.77 -1.05
CA ARG A 6 -17.59 -24.30 0.18
C ARG A 6 -16.85 -23.02 -0.17
N ARG A 7 -17.34 -21.86 0.31
CA ARG A 7 -16.54 -20.63 0.29
C ARG A 7 -15.17 -20.99 0.89
N PRO A 8 -14.05 -20.71 0.19
CA PRO A 8 -12.75 -21.04 0.73
C PRO A 8 -12.63 -20.35 2.10
N ALA A 9 -12.27 -21.13 3.12
CA ALA A 9 -12.01 -20.60 4.45
C ALA A 9 -11.00 -19.45 4.34
N ALA A 10 -11.18 -18.40 5.14
CA ALA A 10 -10.22 -17.30 5.15
C ALA A 10 -8.82 -17.82 5.49
N SER A 11 -7.81 -17.47 4.69
CA SER A 11 -6.44 -17.90 4.92
C SER A 11 -6.00 -17.53 6.35
N PRO A 12 -5.41 -18.47 7.13
CA PRO A 12 -4.93 -18.16 8.48
C PRO A 12 -3.85 -17.08 8.49
N MET A 13 -3.13 -16.90 7.37
CA MET A 13 -2.22 -15.77 7.16
C MET A 13 -2.98 -14.43 7.11
N LEU A 14 -4.08 -14.38 6.35
CA LEU A 14 -4.87 -13.15 6.24
C LEU A 14 -5.55 -12.78 7.56
N ALA A 15 -6.01 -13.76 8.33
CA ALA A 15 -6.52 -13.55 9.68
C ALA A 15 -5.43 -12.96 10.59
N ALA A 16 -4.25 -13.60 10.65
CA ALA A 16 -3.13 -13.13 11.45
C ALA A 16 -2.70 -11.69 11.09
N LEU A 17 -2.63 -11.35 9.81
CA LEU A 17 -2.31 -10.00 9.35
C LEU A 17 -3.33 -8.97 9.83
N ARG A 18 -4.63 -9.26 9.72
CA ARG A 18 -5.69 -8.35 10.17
C ARG A 18 -5.64 -8.13 11.69
N ASP A 19 -5.57 -9.21 12.44
CA ASP A 19 -5.56 -9.16 13.90
C ASP A 19 -4.28 -8.50 14.42
N GLY A 20 -3.16 -8.76 13.75
CA GLY A 20 -1.84 -8.28 14.15
C GLY A 20 -1.54 -6.82 13.80
N THR A 21 -2.27 -6.21 12.86
CA THR A 21 -1.95 -4.86 12.34
C THR A 21 -3.08 -3.83 12.46
N GLY A 22 -4.21 -4.15 13.09
CA GLY A 22 -5.35 -3.23 13.22
C GLY A 22 -4.97 -1.86 13.79
N ASP A 23 -4.23 -1.85 14.91
CA ASP A 23 -3.79 -0.60 15.55
C ASP A 23 -2.81 0.20 14.68
N HIS A 24 -1.98 -0.48 13.90
CA HIS A 24 -1.00 0.15 13.02
C HIS A 24 -1.70 0.84 11.83
N HIS A 25 -2.73 0.20 11.28
CA HIS A 25 -3.57 0.82 10.26
C HIS A 25 -4.21 2.11 10.79
N ALA A 26 -4.85 2.05 11.97
CA ALA A 26 -5.47 3.23 12.57
C ALA A 26 -4.43 4.31 12.93
N ALA A 27 -3.22 3.93 13.35
CA ALA A 27 -2.13 4.86 13.63
C ALA A 27 -1.67 5.59 12.36
N VAL A 28 -1.52 4.88 11.23
CA VAL A 28 -1.17 5.50 9.95
C VAL A 28 -2.24 6.50 9.51
N GLU A 29 -3.52 6.15 9.58
CA GLU A 29 -4.61 7.08 9.22
C GLU A 29 -4.55 8.38 10.05
N ARG A 30 -4.34 8.25 11.37
CA ARG A 30 -4.19 9.42 12.26
C ARG A 30 -2.94 10.23 11.95
N ARG A 31 -1.79 9.58 11.71
CA ARG A 31 -0.51 10.25 11.43
C ARG A 31 -0.56 11.01 10.11
N LEU A 32 -1.14 10.42 9.07
CA LEU A 32 -1.29 11.05 7.76
C LEU A 32 -2.30 12.20 7.82
N GLY A 33 -3.44 12.01 8.51
CA GLY A 33 -4.46 13.05 8.69
C GLY A 33 -5.12 13.49 7.38
N LEU A 34 -5.24 12.57 6.41
CA LEU A 34 -5.83 12.84 5.10
C LEU A 34 -7.35 12.57 5.11
N PRO A 35 -8.15 13.35 4.35
CA PRO A 35 -7.75 14.47 3.49
C PRO A 35 -7.56 15.81 4.23
N ASP A 36 -7.81 15.88 5.54
CA ASP A 36 -7.89 17.14 6.28
C ASP A 36 -6.60 17.97 6.33
N ARG A 37 -5.43 17.35 6.18
CA ARG A 37 -4.15 18.06 6.10
C ARG A 37 -3.94 18.80 4.78
N ILE A 38 -4.63 18.42 3.70
CA ILE A 38 -4.45 19.03 2.39
C ILE A 38 -5.35 20.25 2.25
N ARG A 39 -4.82 21.46 2.43
CA ARG A 39 -5.58 22.73 2.32
C ARG A 39 -5.15 23.57 1.12
N SER A 40 -4.03 23.24 0.48
CA SER A 40 -3.48 23.90 -0.69
C SER A 40 -2.85 22.88 -1.66
N ARG A 41 -2.53 23.34 -2.88
CA ARG A 41 -1.72 22.57 -3.84
C ARG A 41 -0.32 22.25 -3.29
N GLY A 42 0.24 23.12 -2.45
CA GLY A 42 1.51 22.89 -1.77
C GLY A 42 1.43 21.74 -0.76
N ASP A 43 0.36 21.68 0.04
CA ASP A 43 0.14 20.57 0.99
C ASP A 43 -0.04 19.23 0.26
N LEU A 44 -0.77 19.25 -0.86
CA LEU A 44 -0.93 18.08 -1.72
C LEU A 44 0.42 17.61 -2.26
N ALA A 45 1.24 18.52 -2.79
CA ALA A 45 2.57 18.19 -3.28
C ALA A 45 3.47 17.61 -2.17
N ALA A 46 3.48 18.21 -0.99
CA ALA A 46 4.25 17.72 0.16
C ALA A 46 3.79 16.32 0.61
N ALA A 47 2.47 16.08 0.68
CA ALA A 47 1.91 14.77 1.00
C ALA A 47 2.29 13.71 -0.05
N LEU A 48 2.16 14.03 -1.35
CA LEU A 48 2.52 13.12 -2.44
C LEU A 48 4.04 12.83 -2.46
N ALA A 49 4.88 13.82 -2.16
CA ALA A 49 6.33 13.64 -2.07
C ALA A 49 6.72 12.71 -0.92
N GLY A 50 6.12 12.90 0.27
CA GLY A 50 6.32 12.01 1.41
C GLY A 50 5.85 10.58 1.12
N LEU A 51 4.67 10.43 0.51
CA LEU A 51 4.15 9.13 0.07
C LEU A 51 5.07 8.48 -0.99
N LEU A 52 5.61 9.27 -1.93
CA LEU A 52 6.57 8.78 -2.92
C LEU A 52 7.86 8.27 -2.26
N ALA A 53 8.37 9.01 -1.28
CA ALA A 53 9.56 8.63 -0.52
C ALA A 53 9.37 7.32 0.25
N ALA A 54 8.17 7.07 0.79
CA ALA A 54 7.84 5.82 1.47
C ALA A 54 7.57 4.65 0.51
N TRP A 55 6.76 4.85 -0.54
CA TRP A 55 6.36 3.77 -1.46
C TRP A 55 7.49 3.30 -2.37
N SER A 56 8.31 4.23 -2.88
CA SER A 56 9.33 3.89 -3.88
C SER A 56 10.32 2.82 -3.41
N PRO A 57 10.90 2.87 -2.19
CA PRO A 57 11.77 1.80 -1.73
C PRO A 57 11.00 0.53 -1.39
N LEU A 58 9.78 0.61 -0.85
CA LEU A 58 8.96 -0.55 -0.52
C LEU A 58 8.57 -1.36 -1.77
N GLU A 59 8.08 -0.70 -2.83
CA GLU A 59 7.73 -1.37 -4.09
C GLU A 59 8.95 -2.03 -4.74
N ARG A 60 10.11 -1.35 -4.73
CA ARG A 60 11.36 -1.90 -5.26
C ARG A 60 11.82 -3.12 -4.49
N ASP A 61 11.88 -3.03 -3.16
CA ASP A 61 12.38 -4.10 -2.30
C ASP A 61 11.44 -5.32 -2.35
N LEU A 62 10.12 -5.11 -2.44
CA LEU A 62 9.13 -6.19 -2.64
C LEU A 62 9.22 -6.83 -4.02
N ALA A 63 9.48 -6.04 -5.07
CA ALA A 63 9.67 -6.56 -6.42
C ALA A 63 10.96 -7.40 -6.55
N ALA A 64 11.95 -7.17 -5.69
CA ALA A 64 13.20 -7.93 -5.62
C ALA A 64 13.14 -9.15 -4.69
N ALA A 65 12.09 -9.29 -3.88
CA ALA A 65 11.91 -10.44 -3.00
C ALA A 65 11.63 -11.75 -3.77
N ASP A 66 11.89 -12.89 -3.14
CA ASP A 66 11.58 -14.20 -3.71
C ASP A 66 10.09 -14.54 -3.51
N TRP A 67 9.36 -14.63 -4.62
CA TRP A 67 7.94 -14.99 -4.68
C TRP A 67 7.68 -16.41 -5.21
N SER A 68 8.71 -17.23 -5.43
CA SER A 68 8.62 -18.55 -6.06
C SER A 68 7.61 -19.52 -5.43
N GLY A 69 7.20 -19.28 -4.18
CA GLY A 69 6.18 -20.05 -3.47
C GLY A 69 4.74 -19.53 -3.56
N LEU A 70 4.44 -18.53 -4.42
CA LEU A 70 3.09 -18.00 -4.66
C LEU A 70 2.88 -17.65 -6.13
N PRO A 71 1.69 -17.91 -6.72
CA PRO A 71 1.37 -17.54 -8.09
C PRO A 71 0.98 -16.06 -8.19
N LEU A 72 1.92 -15.17 -7.85
CA LEU A 72 1.74 -13.72 -7.88
C LEU A 72 2.88 -13.06 -8.65
N ASP A 73 2.57 -12.03 -9.43
CA ASP A 73 3.60 -11.15 -9.98
C ASP A 73 4.29 -10.41 -8.81
N PRO A 74 5.63 -10.50 -8.65
CA PRO A 74 6.38 -9.76 -7.64
C PRO A 74 6.15 -8.24 -7.69
N ARG A 75 5.86 -7.69 -8.88
CA ARG A 75 5.69 -6.26 -9.09
C ARG A 75 4.34 -5.81 -8.52
N LEU A 76 4.41 -4.88 -7.58
CA LEU A 76 3.26 -4.16 -7.06
C LEU A 76 2.97 -2.95 -7.95
N GLY A 77 1.69 -2.81 -8.29
CA GLY A 77 1.20 -2.01 -9.40
C GLY A 77 1.24 -0.51 -9.14
N GLY A 78 2.34 0.11 -9.59
CA GLY A 78 2.33 1.45 -10.17
C GLY A 78 2.08 2.61 -9.22
N ALA A 79 2.03 2.41 -7.90
CA ALA A 79 1.81 3.50 -6.97
C ALA A 79 2.90 4.57 -7.09
N THR A 80 4.17 4.15 -7.17
CA THR A 80 5.30 5.07 -7.40
C THR A 80 5.13 5.84 -8.72
N ALA A 81 4.64 5.20 -9.78
CA ALA A 81 4.42 5.86 -11.07
C ALA A 81 3.27 6.87 -11.01
N LEU A 82 2.17 6.54 -10.33
CA LEU A 82 1.04 7.44 -10.11
C LEU A 82 1.45 8.65 -9.26
N LEU A 83 2.18 8.43 -8.17
CA LEU A 83 2.70 9.49 -7.30
C LEU A 83 3.61 10.46 -8.08
N ARG A 84 4.50 9.94 -8.93
CA ARG A 84 5.34 10.78 -9.81
C ARG A 84 4.50 11.58 -10.81
N ALA A 85 3.49 10.95 -11.42
CA ALA A 85 2.61 11.63 -12.36
C ALA A 85 1.79 12.75 -11.68
N ASP A 86 1.32 12.52 -10.46
CA ASP A 86 0.58 13.52 -9.69
C ASP A 86 1.47 14.71 -9.29
N LEU A 87 2.71 14.47 -8.89
CA LEU A 87 3.69 15.54 -8.62
C LEU A 87 3.98 16.38 -9.87
N VAL A 88 4.17 15.73 -11.02
CA VAL A 88 4.37 16.42 -12.31
C VAL A 88 3.15 17.28 -12.67
N ALA A 89 1.93 16.78 -12.43
CA ALA A 89 0.71 17.54 -12.67
C ALA A 89 0.61 18.81 -11.80
N LEU A 90 1.26 18.83 -10.63
CA LEU A 90 1.38 20.00 -9.76
C LEU A 90 2.56 20.93 -10.12
N GLY A 91 3.31 20.62 -11.18
CA GLY A 91 4.51 21.37 -11.55
C GLY A 91 5.71 21.13 -10.63
N VAL A 92 5.65 20.09 -9.78
CA VAL A 92 6.75 19.69 -8.90
C VAL A 92 7.54 18.61 -9.61
N ALA A 93 8.84 18.87 -9.82
CA ALA A 93 9.74 17.84 -10.31
C ALA A 93 9.75 16.70 -9.27
N PRO A 94 9.37 15.47 -9.63
CA PRO A 94 9.40 14.38 -8.68
C PRO A 94 10.87 14.18 -8.28
N ASP A 95 11.18 14.33 -7.00
CA ASP A 95 12.54 14.20 -6.50
C ASP A 95 13.19 12.91 -7.02
N ARG A 96 14.51 12.97 -7.20
CA ARG A 96 15.32 11.80 -7.52
C ARG A 96 15.00 10.73 -6.47
N PRO A 97 14.70 9.47 -6.85
CA PRO A 97 14.33 8.42 -5.90
C PRO A 97 15.26 8.47 -4.69
N VAL A 98 14.69 8.47 -3.48
CA VAL A 98 15.47 8.42 -2.24
C VAL A 98 16.44 7.25 -2.39
N ALA A 99 17.72 7.58 -2.49
CA ALA A 99 18.76 6.60 -2.67
C ALA A 99 18.86 5.79 -1.37
N GLY A 100 18.25 4.60 -1.34
CA GLY A 100 18.24 3.77 -0.14
C GLY A 100 17.21 2.66 -0.19
N SER A 101 17.48 1.58 0.57
CA SER A 101 16.47 0.56 0.89
C SER A 101 15.39 1.16 1.79
N SER A 102 14.25 0.48 1.88
CA SER A 102 13.22 0.82 2.89
C SER A 102 13.70 0.63 4.33
N GLY A 103 14.92 0.10 4.53
CA GLY A 103 15.40 -0.42 5.80
C GLY A 103 14.74 -1.74 6.21
N LEU A 104 13.72 -2.20 5.47
CA LEU A 104 13.01 -3.43 5.74
C LEU A 104 13.64 -4.61 5.01
N ARG A 105 13.65 -5.76 5.68
CA ARG A 105 14.06 -7.03 5.09
C ARG A 105 12.84 -7.81 4.63
N PHE A 106 12.74 -8.06 3.33
CA PHE A 106 11.77 -8.97 2.71
C PHE A 106 12.48 -10.25 2.21
N ASP A 107 13.35 -10.79 3.06
CA ASP A 107 14.22 -11.95 2.81
C ASP A 107 13.53 -13.30 2.94
N THR A 108 12.28 -13.32 3.39
CA THR A 108 11.42 -14.50 3.35
C THR A 108 10.10 -14.15 2.67
N LEU A 109 9.49 -15.15 2.04
CA LEU A 109 8.19 -15.01 1.38
C LEU A 109 7.09 -14.56 2.36
N ALA A 110 7.13 -15.01 3.61
CA ALA A 110 6.20 -14.55 4.64
C ALA A 110 6.32 -13.04 4.91
N ARG A 111 7.56 -12.53 5.03
CA ARG A 111 7.81 -11.10 5.23
C ARG A 111 7.40 -10.27 4.01
N ALA A 112 7.67 -10.77 2.80
CA ALA A 112 7.21 -10.15 1.55
C ALA A 112 5.67 -10.09 1.46
N VAL A 113 4.98 -11.15 1.89
CA VAL A 113 3.51 -11.18 2.02
C VAL A 113 3.01 -10.10 2.97
N GLY A 114 3.68 -9.91 4.12
CA GLY A 114 3.36 -8.85 5.07
C GLY A 114 3.46 -7.46 4.44
N GLY A 115 4.56 -7.14 3.77
CA GLY A 115 4.73 -5.85 3.08
C GLY A 115 3.70 -5.64 1.97
N ARG A 116 3.45 -6.66 1.14
CA ARG A 116 2.44 -6.61 0.07
C ARG A 116 1.03 -6.43 0.61
N TYR A 117 0.69 -7.06 1.73
CA TYR A 117 -0.60 -6.86 2.40
C TYR A 117 -0.81 -5.39 2.75
N VAL A 118 0.20 -4.71 3.29
CA VAL A 118 0.12 -3.28 3.59
C VAL A 118 -0.03 -2.46 2.32
N LEU A 119 0.76 -2.68 1.27
CA LEU A 119 0.64 -1.86 0.05
C LEU A 119 -0.66 -2.08 -0.73
N LEU A 120 -1.20 -3.31 -0.74
CA LEU A 120 -2.49 -3.59 -1.37
C LEU A 120 -3.66 -3.07 -0.54
N GLY A 121 -3.56 -3.25 0.78
CA GLY A 121 -4.58 -2.95 1.77
C GLY A 121 -4.61 -1.50 2.23
N SER A 122 -3.52 -0.75 2.03
CA SER A 122 -3.46 0.72 2.19
C SER A 122 -4.28 1.36 1.07
N ALA A 123 -5.59 1.18 1.15
CA ALA A 123 -6.55 1.98 0.45
C ALA A 123 -6.56 3.33 1.16
N LEU A 124 -5.59 4.20 0.83
CA LEU A 124 -5.70 5.62 1.16
C LEU A 124 -6.97 6.09 0.47
N GLY A 125 -8.05 6.19 1.25
CA GLY A 125 -9.43 5.98 0.81
C GLY A 125 -9.79 6.69 -0.48
N GLY A 126 -9.57 6.06 -1.63
CA GLY A 126 -9.74 6.70 -2.94
C GLY A 126 -11.15 7.20 -3.20
N SER A 127 -12.14 6.61 -2.53
CA SER A 127 -13.53 7.04 -2.54
C SER A 127 -13.81 8.27 -1.68
N VAL A 128 -12.89 8.68 -0.81
CA VAL A 128 -13.04 9.79 0.15
C VAL A 128 -11.97 10.87 -0.08
N ILE A 129 -10.69 10.50 -0.08
CA ILE A 129 -9.56 11.43 -0.16
C ILE A 129 -9.56 12.18 -1.49
N ALA A 130 -9.58 11.47 -2.62
CA ALA A 130 -9.47 12.13 -3.93
C ALA A 130 -10.64 13.09 -4.22
N PRO A 131 -11.92 12.70 -4.07
CA PRO A 131 -13.03 13.62 -4.30
C PRO A 131 -12.98 14.86 -3.39
N GLU A 132 -12.61 14.70 -2.13
CA GLU A 132 -12.54 15.83 -1.19
C GLU A 132 -11.39 16.78 -1.52
N VAL A 133 -10.21 16.26 -1.84
CA VAL A 133 -9.05 17.06 -2.26
C VAL A 133 -9.35 17.82 -3.56
N GLU A 134 -9.92 17.15 -4.56
CA GLU A 134 -10.26 17.76 -5.85
C GLU A 134 -11.27 18.90 -5.67
N ARG A 135 -12.35 18.64 -4.94
CA ARG A 135 -13.37 19.64 -4.63
C ARG A 135 -12.78 20.84 -3.90
N ARG A 136 -11.91 20.60 -2.91
CA ARG A 136 -11.31 21.65 -2.06
C ARG A 136 -10.31 22.52 -2.82
N LEU A 137 -9.56 21.94 -3.76
CA LEU A 137 -8.51 22.61 -4.52
C LEU A 137 -8.95 23.05 -5.92
N GLY A 138 -10.19 22.77 -6.32
CA GLY A 138 -10.71 23.08 -7.66
C GLY A 138 -10.03 22.30 -8.78
N LEU A 139 -9.66 21.04 -8.53
CA LEU A 139 -8.99 20.18 -9.51
C LEU A 139 -10.02 19.36 -10.30
N ALA A 140 -9.70 19.07 -11.55
CA ALA A 140 -10.47 18.09 -12.32
C ALA A 140 -10.32 16.68 -11.72
N GLU A 141 -11.25 15.78 -12.04
CA GLU A 141 -11.19 14.39 -11.58
C GLU A 141 -9.88 13.73 -12.03
N GLY A 142 -9.08 13.25 -11.07
CA GLY A 142 -7.78 12.62 -11.35
C GLY A 142 -6.66 13.58 -11.72
N GLU A 143 -6.87 14.90 -11.64
CA GLU A 143 -5.78 15.88 -11.68
C GLU A 143 -5.03 15.86 -10.34
N ALA A 144 -3.78 15.41 -10.35
CA ALA A 144 -2.91 15.29 -9.17
C ALA A 144 -3.44 14.40 -8.01
N THR A 145 -4.38 13.50 -8.29
CA THR A 145 -4.98 12.57 -7.32
C THR A 145 -5.05 11.12 -7.81
N ARG A 146 -4.32 10.79 -8.88
CA ARG A 146 -4.35 9.47 -9.53
C ARG A 146 -3.91 8.36 -8.60
N PHE A 147 -2.95 8.62 -7.72
CA PHE A 147 -2.50 7.69 -6.70
C PHE A 147 -3.64 7.32 -5.74
N PHE A 148 -4.34 8.30 -5.17
CA PHE A 148 -5.48 8.06 -4.29
C PHE A 148 -6.61 7.33 -5.01
N ARG A 149 -6.86 7.67 -6.27
CA ARG A 149 -7.86 6.99 -7.12
C ARG A 149 -7.43 5.60 -7.59
N ARG A 150 -6.16 5.24 -7.40
CA ARG A 150 -5.54 4.02 -7.95
C ARG A 150 -5.79 3.91 -9.47
N SER A 151 -5.66 5.03 -10.18
CA SER A 151 -6.01 5.15 -11.60
C SER A 151 -5.28 4.10 -12.46
N GLY A 152 -6.02 3.43 -13.34
CA GLY A 152 -5.48 2.38 -14.21
C GLY A 152 -5.21 1.04 -13.51
N GLY A 153 -5.34 0.97 -12.18
CA GLY A 153 -5.23 -0.27 -11.42
C GLY A 153 -6.54 -1.06 -11.37
N SER A 154 -6.47 -2.29 -10.86
CA SER A 154 -7.66 -3.10 -10.54
C SER A 154 -7.60 -3.57 -9.08
N PRO A 155 -7.79 -2.67 -8.09
CA PRO A 155 -7.55 -2.98 -6.67
C PRO A 155 -8.32 -4.21 -6.18
N GLY A 156 -9.56 -4.39 -6.65
CA GLY A 156 -10.37 -5.56 -6.32
C GLY A 156 -9.84 -6.87 -6.91
N ARG A 157 -9.26 -6.83 -8.12
CA ARG A 157 -8.59 -7.97 -8.76
C ARG A 157 -7.30 -8.31 -8.02
N ASP A 158 -6.45 -7.33 -7.78
CA ASP A 158 -5.16 -7.52 -7.10
C ASP A 158 -5.36 -8.09 -5.69
N TRP A 159 -6.33 -7.55 -4.96
CA TRP A 159 -6.70 -8.05 -3.64
C TRP A 159 -7.28 -9.47 -3.68
N ARG A 160 -8.15 -9.77 -4.64
CA ARG A 160 -8.72 -11.10 -4.81
C ARG A 160 -7.64 -12.13 -5.15
N ASP A 161 -6.74 -11.80 -6.06
CA ASP A 161 -5.70 -12.71 -6.54
C ASP A 161 -4.66 -12.94 -5.43
N PHE A 162 -4.30 -11.90 -4.66
CA PHE A 162 -3.51 -12.02 -3.43
C PHE A 162 -4.16 -12.95 -2.41
N ARG A 163 -5.45 -12.75 -2.10
CA ARG A 163 -6.19 -13.61 -1.15
C ARG A 163 -6.24 -15.07 -1.61
N ARG A 164 -6.46 -15.30 -2.91
CA ARG A 164 -6.48 -16.64 -3.49
C ARG A 164 -5.10 -17.31 -3.36
N ALA A 165 -4.02 -16.59 -3.65
CA ALA A 165 -2.66 -17.11 -3.49
C ALA A 165 -2.37 -17.49 -2.03
N LEU A 166 -2.75 -16.66 -1.05
CA LEU A 166 -2.54 -16.97 0.37
C LEU A 166 -3.37 -18.17 0.88
N ALA A 167 -4.52 -18.44 0.26
CA ALA A 167 -5.36 -19.59 0.60
C ALA A 167 -4.90 -20.89 -0.09
N GLY A 168 -4.02 -20.79 -1.09
CA GLY A 168 -3.51 -21.94 -1.86
C GLY A 168 -2.36 -22.69 -1.19
N ARG A 169 -1.89 -22.25 -0.02
CA ARG A 169 -0.85 -22.92 0.77
C ARG A 169 -1.11 -22.81 2.26
N GLU A 170 -0.57 -23.75 3.01
CA GLU A 170 -0.49 -23.68 4.46
C GLU A 170 0.62 -22.72 4.91
N TRP A 171 0.42 -22.12 6.08
CA TRP A 171 1.36 -21.19 6.70
C TRP A 171 1.57 -21.57 8.15
N SER A 172 2.83 -21.82 8.51
CA SER A 172 3.22 -22.11 9.89
C SER A 172 2.92 -20.94 10.83
N VAL A 173 2.95 -21.20 12.14
CA VAL A 173 2.83 -20.13 13.15
C VAL A 173 3.97 -19.10 12.99
N ALA A 174 5.19 -19.58 12.76
CA ALA A 174 6.36 -18.71 12.58
C ALA A 174 6.24 -17.81 11.36
N GLU A 175 5.81 -18.34 10.20
CA GLU A 175 5.61 -17.51 9.00
C GLU A 175 4.53 -16.45 9.22
N ARG A 176 3.43 -16.80 9.89
CA ARG A 176 2.37 -15.82 10.19
C ARG A 176 2.88 -14.71 11.10
N HIS A 177 3.69 -15.05 12.10
CA HIS A 177 4.36 -14.07 12.96
C HIS A 177 5.29 -13.15 12.15
N ASP A 178 6.15 -13.72 11.31
CA ASP A 178 7.08 -12.95 10.48
C ASP A 178 6.39 -12.01 9.49
N ALA A 179 5.27 -12.46 8.91
CA ALA A 179 4.45 -11.63 8.04
C ALA A 179 3.82 -10.46 8.80
N VAL A 180 3.30 -10.69 10.00
CA VAL A 180 2.74 -9.63 10.87
C VAL A 180 3.81 -8.62 11.24
N GLU A 181 5.00 -9.06 11.67
CA GLU A 181 6.09 -8.16 12.03
C GLU A 181 6.57 -7.33 10.84
N ALA A 182 6.71 -7.93 9.66
CA ALA A 182 7.04 -7.18 8.45
C ALA A 182 5.95 -6.17 8.05
N ALA A 183 4.68 -6.53 8.20
CA ALA A 183 3.56 -5.64 7.94
C ALA A 183 3.52 -4.45 8.91
N ARG A 184 3.74 -4.67 10.22
CA ARG A 184 3.83 -3.59 11.21
C ARG A 184 4.92 -2.57 10.85
N ARG A 185 6.12 -3.05 10.53
CA ARG A 185 7.22 -2.18 10.10
C ARG A 185 6.94 -1.46 8.78
N THR A 186 6.19 -2.09 7.88
CA THR A 186 5.76 -1.45 6.63
C THR A 186 4.74 -0.33 6.90
N PHE A 187 3.81 -0.53 7.84
CA PHE A 187 2.92 0.54 8.29
C PHE A 187 3.69 1.69 8.94
N ASP A 188 4.75 1.43 9.71
CA ASP A 188 5.58 2.50 10.29
C ASP A 188 6.20 3.37 9.17
N VAL A 189 6.84 2.75 8.18
CA VAL A 189 7.42 3.47 7.01
C VAL A 189 6.36 4.30 6.29
N VAL A 190 5.14 3.77 6.11
CA VAL A 190 4.03 4.49 5.50
C VAL A 190 3.53 5.63 6.38
N GLY A 191 3.47 5.45 7.70
CA GLY A 191 3.01 6.45 8.65
C GLY A 191 3.98 7.62 8.80
N ASP A 192 5.27 7.37 8.58
CA ASP A 192 6.34 8.38 8.62
C ASP A 192 6.42 9.20 7.31
N ALA A 193 5.59 8.87 6.30
CA ALA A 193 5.45 9.65 5.08
C ALA A 193 4.81 11.03 5.29
N ALA A 194 4.23 11.30 6.46
CA ALA A 194 3.71 12.62 6.78
C ALA A 194 4.85 13.65 6.82
N PRO A 195 4.79 14.76 6.07
CA PRO A 195 5.81 15.78 6.15
C PRO A 195 5.92 16.31 7.59
N VAL A 196 7.15 16.33 8.12
CA VAL A 196 7.46 17.00 9.39
C VAL A 196 7.16 18.47 9.19
N THR A 197 6.27 19.00 10.04
CA THR A 197 5.81 20.40 9.99
C THR A 197 6.91 21.33 10.50
#